data_AF-A0A352UW14-F1
#
_entry.id   AF-A0A352UW14-F1
#
_cell.length_a   1.000
_cell.length_b   1.000
_cell.length_c   1.000
_cell.angle_alpha   90.00
_cell.angle_beta   90.00
_cell.angle_gamma   90.00
#
_symmetry.space_group_name_H-M   'P 1'
#
loop_
_entity.id
_entity.type
_entity.pdbx_description
1 polymer ?
#
loop_
_entity_poly.entity_id
_entity_poly.type
_entity_poly.pdbx_seq_one_letter_code
_entity_poly.pdbx_strand_id
1 'polypeptide(L)'
;MRNSLFSGNNVTLPAPYALTSGQVAQVGSIIGVAQGAAAISADVVLVRQGVFTLTKTAAQAWTLGQTLYWDNAARAVTTTVGSNKIIGAAFAAALAADTVGQVLLDGAIR
;
A
#
# COMPACT_ATOMS: atom_id res chain seq x y z
N MET A 1 21.48 -9.02 18.35
CA MET A 1 22.37 -8.00 17.74
C MET A 1 22.06 -6.65 18.38
N ARG A 2 23.05 -5.87 18.83
CA ARG A 2 22.86 -4.57 19.53
C ARG A 2 22.54 -3.38 18.60
N ASN A 3 22.36 -3.61 17.30
CA ASN A 3 22.07 -2.57 16.30
C ASN A 3 20.72 -2.76 15.58
N SER A 4 19.86 -3.67 16.09
CA SER A 4 18.51 -3.83 15.55
C SER A 4 17.57 -2.91 16.33
N LEU A 5 17.00 -1.89 15.66
CA LEU A 5 16.03 -0.99 16.29
C LEU A 5 14.60 -1.57 16.25
N PHE A 6 14.19 -2.17 15.13
CA PHE A 6 12.87 -2.82 14.94
C PHE A 6 12.87 -3.68 13.67
N SER A 7 11.83 -4.51 13.48
CA SER A 7 11.72 -5.47 12.36
C SER A 7 11.53 -4.83 10.98
N GLY A 8 11.18 -3.54 10.91
CA GLY A 8 10.91 -2.82 9.67
C GLY A 8 9.52 -3.05 9.07
N ASN A 9 8.71 -3.93 9.68
CA ASN A 9 7.35 -4.24 9.23
C ASN A 9 6.37 -3.10 9.53
N ASN A 10 6.58 -2.43 10.66
CA ASN A 10 5.85 -1.24 11.09
C ASN A 10 6.88 -0.12 11.23
N VAL A 11 6.74 0.93 10.43
CA VAL A 11 7.69 2.05 10.43
C VAL A 11 6.92 3.34 10.68
N THR A 12 7.40 4.13 11.64
CA THR A 12 6.88 5.48 11.88
C THR A 12 7.54 6.45 10.90
N LEU A 13 6.73 7.10 10.06
CA LEU A 13 7.19 8.06 9.08
C LEU A 13 6.25 9.27 9.04
N PRO A 14 6.75 10.46 8.66
CA PRO A 14 5.91 11.63 8.47
C PRO A 14 4.96 11.39 7.29
N ALA A 15 3.67 11.64 7.51
CA ALA A 15 2.64 11.44 6.51
C ALA A 15 2.85 12.40 5.31
N PRO A 16 2.93 11.90 4.06
CA PRO A 16 3.13 12.74 2.88
C PRO A 16 1.90 13.62 2.55
N TYR A 17 0.74 13.25 3.07
CA TYR A 17 -0.53 13.97 2.99
C TYR A 17 -1.42 13.56 4.17
N ALA A 18 -2.56 14.22 4.36
CA ALA A 18 -3.52 13.82 5.39
C ALA A 18 -4.08 12.42 5.08
N LEU A 19 -3.79 11.46 5.95
CA LEU A 19 -4.16 10.06 5.83
C LEU A 19 -5.28 9.72 6.82
N THR A 20 -6.18 8.85 6.41
CA THR A 20 -7.07 8.11 7.32
C THR A 20 -6.50 6.70 7.57
N SER A 21 -6.94 6.07 8.66
CA SER A 21 -6.60 4.66 8.91
C SER A 21 -7.01 3.79 7.71
N GLY A 22 -6.15 2.83 7.34
CA GLY A 22 -6.34 1.93 6.20
C GLY A 22 -5.93 2.50 4.84
N GLN A 23 -5.54 3.78 4.76
CA GLN A 23 -5.01 4.34 3.51
C GLN A 23 -3.55 3.96 3.30
N VAL A 24 -3.20 3.67 2.05
CA VAL A 24 -1.80 3.52 1.65
C VAL A 24 -1.14 4.90 1.64
N ALA A 25 0.11 4.94 2.04
CA ALA A 25 0.98 6.10 1.92
C ALA A 25 2.29 5.70 1.26
N GLN A 26 2.80 6.57 0.40
CA GLN A 26 4.12 6.44 -0.21
C GLN A 26 5.04 7.57 0.29
N VAL A 27 6.08 7.20 1.03
CA VAL A 27 7.14 8.12 1.48
C VAL A 27 8.42 7.74 0.75
N GLY A 28 8.75 8.48 -0.32
CA GLY A 28 9.84 8.14 -1.22
C GLY A 28 9.59 6.78 -1.90
N SER A 29 10.42 5.78 -1.57
CA SER A 29 10.25 4.38 -2.04
C SER A 29 9.59 3.47 -1.01
N ILE A 30 9.29 3.97 0.20
CA ILE A 30 8.63 3.18 1.25
C ILE A 30 7.12 3.30 1.05
N ILE A 31 6.45 2.16 0.88
CA ILE A 31 5.00 2.08 0.76
C ILE A 31 4.47 1.24 1.92
N GLY A 32 3.39 1.70 2.54
CA GLY A 32 2.68 0.95 3.57
C GLY A 32 1.31 1.51 3.84
N VAL A 33 0.53 0.80 4.65
CA VAL A 33 -0.83 1.15 5.03
C VAL A 33 -0.82 1.83 6.40
N ALA A 34 -1.46 2.98 6.51
CA ALA A 34 -1.55 3.75 7.74
C ALA A 34 -2.39 3.01 8.79
N GLN A 35 -1.83 2.77 9.98
CA GLN A 35 -2.59 2.18 11.09
C GLN A 35 -3.62 3.16 11.68
N GLY A 36 -3.34 4.46 11.63
CA GLY A 36 -4.18 5.51 12.19
C GLY A 36 -4.35 6.69 11.25
N ALA A 37 -5.26 7.59 11.60
CA ALA A 37 -5.38 8.87 10.92
C ALA A 37 -4.22 9.79 11.32
N ALA A 38 -3.68 10.55 10.37
CA ALA A 38 -2.61 11.50 10.60
C ALA A 38 -2.77 12.71 9.69
N ALA A 39 -2.53 13.91 10.22
CA ALA A 39 -2.42 15.10 9.41
C ALA A 39 -1.14 15.07 8.56
N ILE A 40 -1.05 15.92 7.54
CA ILE A 40 0.17 16.08 6.75
C ILE A 40 1.36 16.37 7.68
N SER A 41 2.50 15.73 7.39
CA SER A 41 3.75 15.83 8.17
C SER A 41 3.67 15.33 9.62
N ALA A 42 2.53 14.82 10.08
CA ALA A 42 2.45 14.15 11.38
C ALA A 42 2.98 12.72 11.27
N ASP A 43 3.57 12.21 12.36
CA ASP A 43 4.08 10.86 12.42
C ASP A 43 2.94 9.84 12.38
N VAL A 44 3.03 8.91 11.43
CA VAL A 44 2.08 7.80 11.29
C VAL A 44 2.83 6.48 11.19
N VAL A 45 2.28 5.44 11.81
CA VAL A 45 2.83 4.09 11.66
C VAL A 45 2.27 3.46 10.40
N LEU A 46 3.15 3.13 9.46
CA LEU A 46 2.84 2.43 8.21
C LEU A 46 3.17 0.95 8.35
N VAL A 47 2.19 0.09 8.05
CA VAL A 47 2.35 -1.37 7.96
C VAL A 47 2.74 -1.73 6.54
N ARG A 48 3.87 -2.41 6.39
CA ARG A 48 4.46 -2.72 5.08
C ARG A 48 4.23 -4.15 4.62
N GLN A 49 3.72 -5.02 5.49
CA GLN A 49 3.53 -6.44 5.20
C GLN A 49 2.19 -6.91 5.75
N GLY A 50 1.50 -7.78 5.01
CA GLY A 50 0.21 -8.35 5.39
C GLY A 50 -0.83 -8.24 4.28
N VAL A 51 -2.05 -8.70 4.56
CA VAL A 51 -3.18 -8.61 3.63
C VAL A 51 -4.08 -7.45 4.03
N PHE A 52 -4.31 -6.53 3.09
CA PHE A 52 -5.13 -5.34 3.31
C PHE A 52 -6.20 -5.20 2.22
N THR A 53 -7.35 -4.66 2.60
CA THR A 53 -8.39 -4.26 1.64
C THR A 53 -8.10 -2.85 1.17
N LEU A 54 -7.73 -2.69 -0.10
CA LEU A 54 -7.30 -1.41 -0.68
C LEU A 54 -8.20 -1.02 -1.85
N THR A 55 -8.35 0.29 -2.06
CA THR A 55 -9.08 0.83 -3.21
C THR A 55 -8.38 0.46 -4.51
N LYS A 56 -9.16 -0.02 -5.48
CA LYS A 56 -8.67 -0.34 -6.82
C LYS A 56 -9.00 0.75 -7.83
N THR A 57 -8.20 0.85 -8.89
CA THR A 57 -8.60 1.58 -10.08
C THR A 57 -9.85 0.92 -10.68
N ALA A 58 -10.83 1.74 -11.06
CA ALA A 58 -12.10 1.26 -11.61
C ALA A 58 -11.88 0.44 -12.89
N ALA A 59 -12.84 -0.44 -13.20
CA ALA A 59 -12.86 -1.27 -14.41
C ALA A 59 -11.67 -2.24 -14.59
N GLN A 60 -10.90 -2.51 -13.52
CA GLN A 60 -9.84 -3.52 -13.53
C GLN A 60 -10.29 -4.77 -12.78
N ALA A 61 -10.27 -5.93 -13.45
CA ALA A 61 -10.42 -7.22 -12.80
C ALA A 61 -9.05 -7.75 -12.38
N TRP A 62 -8.95 -8.36 -11.20
CA TRP A 62 -7.73 -8.96 -10.68
C TRP A 62 -7.89 -10.46 -10.54
N THR A 63 -6.86 -11.21 -10.89
CA THR A 63 -6.75 -12.64 -10.60
C THR A 63 -5.91 -12.88 -9.35
N LEU A 64 -6.13 -14.01 -8.67
CA LEU A 64 -5.34 -14.40 -7.50
C LEU A 64 -3.84 -14.45 -7.85
N GLY A 65 -3.01 -13.82 -7.01
CA GLY A 65 -1.57 -13.76 -7.20
C GLY A 65 -1.09 -12.79 -8.28
N GLN A 66 -1.99 -12.03 -8.92
CA GLN A 66 -1.61 -11.03 -9.91
C GLN A 66 -0.77 -9.93 -9.26
N THR A 67 0.34 -9.54 -9.90
CA THR A 67 1.18 -8.43 -9.45
C THR A 67 0.39 -7.12 -9.47
N LEU A 68 0.44 -6.39 -8.36
CA LEU A 68 -0.25 -5.13 -8.18
C LEU A 68 0.73 -3.98 -7.95
N TYR A 69 0.31 -2.82 -8.42
CA TYR A 69 1.08 -1.58 -8.44
C TYR A 69 0.30 -0.50 -7.70
N TRP A 70 1.00 0.39 -7.02
CA TRP A 70 0.46 1.59 -6.41
C TRP A 70 0.60 2.78 -7.35
N ASP A 71 -0.54 3.40 -7.66
CA ASP A 71 -0.62 4.69 -8.33
C ASP A 71 -0.76 5.79 -7.27
N ASN A 72 0.31 6.56 -7.08
CA ASN A 72 0.35 7.62 -6.09
C ASN A 72 -0.48 8.86 -6.49
N ALA A 73 -0.72 9.06 -7.79
CA ALA A 73 -1.54 10.18 -8.27
C ALA A 73 -3.03 9.88 -8.08
N ALA A 74 -3.46 8.68 -8.47
CA ALA A 74 -4.84 8.22 -8.31
C ALA A 74 -5.15 7.73 -6.88
N ARG A 75 -4.13 7.48 -6.06
CA ARG A 75 -4.22 6.88 -4.71
C ARG A 75 -4.99 5.56 -4.71
N ALA A 76 -4.72 4.74 -5.71
CA ALA A 76 -5.40 3.48 -5.92
C ALA A 76 -4.42 2.40 -6.37
N VAL A 77 -4.78 1.15 -6.12
CA VAL A 77 -4.04 0.00 -6.59
C VAL A 77 -4.45 -0.31 -8.02
N THR A 78 -3.46 -0.52 -8.88
CA THR A 78 -3.62 -0.73 -10.32
C THR A 78 -2.78 -1.90 -10.81
N THR A 79 -3.13 -2.44 -11.97
CA THR A 79 -2.34 -3.45 -12.68
C THR A 79 -1.44 -2.83 -13.76
N THR A 80 -1.52 -1.51 -13.93
CA THR A 80 -0.80 -0.78 -14.98
C THR A 80 0.67 -0.63 -14.62
N VAL A 81 1.53 -1.23 -15.46
CA VAL A 81 3.00 -1.10 -15.39
C VAL A 81 3.43 0.27 -15.93
N GLY A 82 4.46 0.87 -15.34
CA GLY A 82 5.00 2.16 -15.77
C GLY A 82 5.81 2.81 -14.67
N SER A 83 5.50 4.07 -14.35
CA SER A 83 6.07 4.79 -13.21
C SER A 83 5.51 4.34 -11.85
N ASN A 84 4.49 3.49 -11.85
CA ASN A 84 3.83 2.99 -10.65
C ASN A 84 4.73 2.01 -9.90
N LYS A 85 4.72 2.09 -8.57
CA LYS A 85 5.56 1.26 -7.72
C LYS A 85 4.86 -0.03 -7.40
N ILE A 86 5.60 -1.13 -7.48
CA ILE A 86 5.02 -2.44 -7.22
C ILE A 86 4.91 -2.64 -5.71
N ILE A 87 3.75 -3.10 -5.24
CA ILE A 87 3.45 -3.21 -3.81
C ILE A 87 3.26 -4.64 -3.32
N GLY A 88 3.06 -5.58 -4.24
CA GLY A 88 2.81 -6.97 -3.91
C GLY A 88 1.89 -7.63 -4.92
N ALA A 89 0.96 -8.46 -4.44
CA ALA A 89 0.07 -9.26 -5.28
C ALA A 89 -1.37 -9.30 -4.76
N ALA A 90 -2.32 -9.62 -5.64
CA ALA A 90 -3.72 -9.82 -5.27
C ALA A 90 -3.86 -11.08 -4.39
N PHE A 91 -4.43 -10.92 -3.19
CA PHE A 91 -4.73 -12.04 -2.29
C PHE A 91 -6.05 -12.75 -2.63
N ALA A 92 -6.96 -12.07 -3.33
CA ALA A 92 -8.21 -12.63 -3.82
C ALA A 92 -8.52 -12.06 -5.21
N ALA A 93 -9.35 -12.77 -5.98
CA ALA A 93 -9.88 -12.23 -7.23
C ALA A 93 -10.80 -11.03 -6.94
N ALA A 94 -10.71 -9.99 -7.76
CA ALA A 94 -11.59 -8.83 -7.70
C ALA A 94 -12.24 -8.64 -9.08
N LEU A 95 -13.56 -8.44 -9.10
CA LEU A 95 -14.30 -8.20 -10.34
C LEU A 95 -14.07 -6.78 -10.82
N ALA A 96 -14.24 -6.51 -12.11
CA ALA A 96 -14.07 -5.17 -12.68
C ALA A 96 -14.99 -4.11 -12.03
N ALA A 97 -16.16 -4.52 -11.52
CA ALA A 97 -17.14 -3.66 -10.84
C ALA A 97 -16.79 -3.32 -9.39
N ASP A 98 -15.90 -4.08 -8.74
CA ASP A 98 -15.55 -3.84 -7.35
C ASP A 98 -14.80 -2.51 -7.20
N THR A 99 -14.93 -1.84 -6.07
CA THR A 99 -14.18 -0.60 -5.77
C THR A 99 -12.98 -0.83 -4.85
N VAL A 100 -12.91 -2.01 -4.26
CA VAL A 100 -11.83 -2.46 -3.37
C VAL A 100 -11.38 -3.87 -3.75
N GLY A 101 -10.15 -4.23 -3.37
CA GLY A 101 -9.66 -5.59 -3.48
C GLY A 101 -8.64 -5.92 -2.39
N GLN A 102 -8.42 -7.21 -2.15
CA GLN A 102 -7.47 -7.68 -1.13
C GLN A 102 -6.07 -7.80 -1.72
N VAL A 103 -5.11 -7.13 -1.10
CA VAL A 103 -3.72 -7.03 -1.55
C VAL A 103 -2.79 -7.57 -0.47
N LEU A 104 -1.95 -8.53 -0.84
CA LEU A 104 -0.82 -8.98 -0.05
C LEU A 104 0.36 -8.05 -0.30
N LEU A 105 0.74 -7.26 0.69
CA LEU A 105 1.94 -6.43 0.66
C LEU A 105 3.18 -7.28 0.88
N ASP A 106 4.17 -7.14 -0.03
CA ASP A 106 5.42 -7.89 0.01
C ASP A 106 6.45 -7.32 1.00
N GLY A 107 6.30 -6.04 1.37
CA GLY A 107 7.25 -5.33 2.22
C GLY A 107 8.58 -5.03 1.54
N ALA A 108 8.72 -5.26 0.23
CA ALA A 108 9.97 -5.05 -0.50
C ALA A 108 10.08 -3.60 -1.01
N ILE A 109 11.31 -3.10 -1.13
CA ILE A 109 11.60 -1.77 -1.72
C ILE A 109 12.32 -1.99 -3.05
N ARG A 110 11.79 -1.41 -4.13
CA ARG A 110 12.31 -1.54 -5.50
C ARG A 110 11.94 -0.34 -6.40
#